data_AF-G8NS61-F1
#
_entry.id   AF-G8NS61-F1
#
_cell.length_a   1.000
_cell.length_b   1.000
_cell.length_c   1.000
_cell.angle_alpha   90.00
_cell.angle_beta   90.00
_cell.angle_gamma   90.00
#
_symmetry.space_group_name_H-M   'P 1'
#
loop_
_entity.id
_entity.type
_entity.pdbx_description
1 polymer ?
#
loop_
_entity_poly.entity_id
_entity_poly.type
_entity_poly.pdbx_seq_one_letter_code
_entity_poly.pdbx_strand_id
1 'polypeptide(L)'
;MSYPIEKGIEQERPDCLPFRRAEGVQTFSLFWMPARFKTMPDAQREWLSIFFLRFELAISRTLKLEKLQFMHSKILRETADIQEVFYKKLHRYSPVPGQSRSLNQEPVKKITPEEMKTFARSRKNASLDPFVAERAFRFRRDDGDFTKVFMGYGGMTLLFCGNSSEELFPSPPQLATIQKPPMPKFLRKYSMMETMHNDFDPHAPGRMPAWLRTHPSMQRLKTELGVDIDSDNAVPRVDTFGTKSKEVFGEEVKGAVGFEGLAFILPRLTTQDFLSQLEEDVRKWFDVFDIYIRESPEDEGFVIASKHDLRPIFREVLETMREDGYVYWEG
;
A
#
# COMPACT_ATOMS: atom_id res chain seq x y z
N MET A 1 26.38 38.23 19.70
CA MET A 1 25.49 37.65 20.74
C MET A 1 25.46 36.16 20.50
N SER A 2 26.24 35.40 21.27
CA SER A 2 26.32 33.94 21.18
C SER A 2 25.41 33.35 22.24
N TYR A 3 24.41 32.56 21.83
CA TYR A 3 23.60 31.77 22.76
C TYR A 3 24.35 30.48 23.11
N PRO A 4 24.58 30.18 24.39
CA PRO A 4 25.03 28.86 24.79
C PRO A 4 23.83 27.92 24.74
N ILE A 5 23.84 27.00 23.78
CA ILE A 5 22.93 25.84 23.81
C ILE A 5 23.60 24.80 24.71
N GLU A 6 23.38 24.91 26.02
CA GLU A 6 23.61 23.80 26.94
C GLU A 6 22.49 22.78 26.73
N LYS A 7 22.70 21.85 25.78
CA LYS A 7 21.88 20.64 25.68
C LYS A 7 22.24 19.73 26.84
N GLY A 8 21.39 19.73 27.87
CA GLY A 8 21.27 18.57 28.75
C GLY A 8 20.92 17.37 27.89
N ILE A 9 21.87 16.44 27.76
CA ILE A 9 21.60 15.12 27.21
C ILE A 9 20.81 14.39 28.31
N GLU A 10 19.49 14.59 28.31
CA GLU A 10 18.60 13.65 28.98
C GLU A 10 18.92 12.28 28.40
N GLN A 11 19.48 11.41 29.24
CA GLN A 11 19.74 10.01 28.90
C GLN A 11 18.45 9.44 28.29
N GLU A 12 18.50 9.10 26.99
CA GLU A 12 17.37 8.50 26.30
C GLU A 12 16.84 7.37 27.17
N ARG A 13 15.57 7.47 27.60
CA ARG A 13 14.96 6.38 28.36
C ARG A 13 14.99 5.14 27.45
N PRO A 14 15.54 4.00 27.92
CA PRO A 14 15.67 2.79 27.11
C PRO A 14 14.31 2.11 26.81
N ASP A 15 13.19 2.79 27.06
CA ASP A 15 11.85 2.21 27.00
C ASP A 15 11.41 1.90 25.56
N CYS A 16 11.87 2.69 24.57
CA CYS A 16 11.49 2.51 23.17
C CYS A 16 12.57 1.86 22.28
N LEU A 17 13.75 1.54 22.82
CA LEU A 17 14.81 0.89 22.02
C LEU A 17 14.30 -0.44 21.42
N PRO A 18 14.56 -0.69 20.12
CA PRO A 18 15.53 -0.01 19.25
C PRO A 18 15.04 1.22 18.47
N PHE A 19 13.79 1.64 18.68
CA PHE A 19 13.20 2.80 17.99
C PHE A 19 13.65 4.09 18.66
N ARG A 20 14.25 4.98 17.87
CA ARG A 20 14.69 6.29 18.32
C ARG A 20 13.66 7.33 17.89
N ARG A 21 13.32 8.26 18.78
CA ARG A 21 12.31 9.30 18.53
C ARG A 21 12.96 10.63 18.20
N ALA A 22 12.44 11.35 17.21
CA ALA A 22 12.84 12.72 16.96
C ALA A 22 12.19 13.67 18.00
N GLU A 23 12.93 14.04 19.04
CA GLU A 23 12.40 14.89 20.13
C GLU A 23 12.12 16.35 19.72
N GLY A 24 12.66 16.79 18.58
CA GLY A 24 12.42 18.15 18.05
C GLY A 24 11.06 18.35 17.40
N VAL A 25 10.28 17.27 17.19
CA VAL A 25 8.98 17.32 16.52
C VAL A 25 7.88 17.12 17.55
N GLN A 26 7.02 18.12 17.73
CA GLN A 26 5.95 18.08 18.74
C GLN A 26 4.57 17.77 18.14
N THR A 27 4.40 17.99 16.85
CA THR A 27 3.08 18.03 16.20
C THR A 27 2.67 16.68 15.61
N PHE A 28 3.64 15.79 15.45
CA PHE A 28 3.48 14.39 15.11
C PHE A 28 4.63 13.59 15.74
N SER A 29 4.50 12.27 15.77
CA SER A 29 5.57 11.40 16.23
C SER A 29 6.38 10.89 15.05
N LEU A 30 7.70 11.03 15.12
CA LEU A 30 8.63 10.50 14.14
C LEU A 30 9.65 9.60 14.85
N PHE A 31 9.76 8.37 14.39
CA PHE A 31 10.70 7.38 14.88
C PHE A 31 11.51 6.79 13.74
N TRP A 32 12.73 6.39 14.05
CA TRP A 32 13.56 5.61 13.15
C TRP A 32 14.18 4.41 13.87
N MET A 33 14.35 3.32 13.13
CA MET A 33 15.05 2.13 13.60
C MET A 33 16.10 1.72 12.57
N PRO A 34 17.40 1.85 12.88
CA PRO A 34 18.47 1.45 11.97
C PRO A 34 18.33 -0.02 11.56
N ALA A 35 18.46 -0.31 10.26
CA ALA A 35 18.32 -1.65 9.73
C ALA A 35 19.09 -1.81 8.41
N ARG A 36 19.95 -2.83 8.34
CA ARG A 36 20.73 -3.13 7.12
C ARG A 36 20.02 -4.20 6.30
N PHE A 37 19.02 -3.83 5.51
CA PHE A 37 18.17 -4.76 4.75
C PHE A 37 18.94 -5.84 3.97
N LYS A 38 20.01 -5.48 3.28
CA LYS A 38 20.82 -6.43 2.47
C LYS A 38 21.55 -7.50 3.27
N THR A 39 21.87 -7.21 4.53
CA THR A 39 22.67 -8.08 5.40
C THR A 39 21.94 -8.37 6.71
N MET A 40 20.61 -8.23 6.73
CA MET A 40 19.81 -8.39 7.92
C MET A 40 19.78 -9.87 8.33
N PRO A 41 20.24 -10.23 9.54
CA PRO A 41 20.17 -11.61 10.01
C PRO A 41 18.72 -12.09 10.09
N ASP A 42 18.50 -13.40 9.88
CA ASP A 42 17.16 -13.98 9.91
C ASP A 42 16.48 -13.82 11.27
N ALA A 43 17.24 -13.91 12.36
CA ALA A 43 16.74 -13.64 13.71
C ALA A 43 16.22 -12.20 13.88
N GLN A 44 16.88 -11.21 13.24
CA GLN A 44 16.41 -9.83 13.26
C GLN A 44 15.15 -9.66 12.41
N ARG A 45 15.06 -10.33 11.24
CA ARG A 45 13.84 -10.36 10.42
C ARG A 45 12.66 -11.00 11.14
N GLU A 46 12.90 -12.10 11.85
CA GLU A 46 11.90 -12.77 12.68
C GLU A 46 11.44 -11.85 13.81
N TRP A 47 12.37 -11.25 14.55
CA TRP A 47 12.05 -10.28 15.61
C TRP A 47 11.17 -9.15 15.08
N LEU A 48 11.52 -8.57 13.92
CA LEU A 48 10.74 -7.50 13.29
C LEU A 48 9.34 -7.97 12.88
N SER A 49 9.25 -9.17 12.32
CA SER A 49 7.96 -9.76 11.93
C SER A 49 7.03 -9.91 13.15
N ILE A 50 7.57 -10.38 14.28
CA ILE A 50 6.80 -10.50 15.54
C ILE A 50 6.44 -9.12 16.10
N PHE A 51 7.38 -8.17 16.09
CA PHE A 51 7.14 -6.81 16.53
C PHE A 51 6.00 -6.16 15.74
N PHE A 52 6.05 -6.17 14.41
CA PHE A 52 5.04 -5.53 13.58
C PHE A 52 3.68 -6.22 13.66
N LEU A 53 3.65 -7.54 13.85
CA LEU A 53 2.41 -8.26 14.13
C LEU A 53 1.75 -7.77 15.44
N ARG A 54 2.51 -7.68 16.52
CA ARG A 54 1.99 -7.18 17.81
C ARG A 54 1.63 -5.70 17.75
N PHE A 55 2.43 -4.91 17.06
CA PHE A 55 2.22 -3.49 16.86
C PHE A 55 0.94 -3.21 16.08
N GLU A 56 0.68 -3.97 15.01
CA GLU A 56 -0.58 -3.92 14.27
C GLU A 56 -1.78 -4.24 15.17
N LEU A 57 -1.71 -5.32 15.95
CA LEU A 57 -2.78 -5.70 16.87
C LEU A 57 -3.05 -4.59 17.90
N ALA A 58 -2.00 -3.98 18.44
CA ALA A 58 -2.11 -2.89 19.40
C ALA A 58 -2.70 -1.62 18.75
N ILE A 59 -2.28 -1.26 17.53
CA ILE A 59 -2.87 -0.15 16.76
C ILE A 59 -4.36 -0.40 16.50
N SER A 60 -4.71 -1.59 16.01
CA SER A 60 -6.09 -1.95 15.70
C SER A 60 -6.97 -1.89 16.95
N ARG A 61 -6.46 -2.36 18.09
CA ARG A 61 -7.18 -2.32 19.36
C ARG A 61 -7.38 -0.89 19.88
N THR A 62 -6.31 -0.08 19.90
CA THR A 62 -6.27 1.22 20.56
C THR A 62 -6.77 2.36 19.68
N LEU A 63 -6.34 2.40 18.42
CA LEU A 63 -6.60 3.51 17.49
C LEU A 63 -7.69 3.18 16.46
N LYS A 64 -8.15 1.93 16.38
CA LYS A 64 -9.16 1.47 15.41
C LYS A 64 -8.78 1.79 13.96
N LEU A 65 -7.49 1.66 13.65
CA LEU A 65 -6.97 1.88 12.29
C LEU A 65 -6.85 0.56 11.55
N GLU A 66 -7.07 0.61 10.24
CA GLU A 66 -6.87 -0.50 9.32
C GLU A 66 -5.52 -0.39 8.62
N LYS A 67 -4.84 -1.53 8.44
CA LYS A 67 -3.54 -1.64 7.79
C LYS A 67 -3.70 -1.77 6.28
N LEU A 68 -2.99 -0.92 5.53
CA LEU A 68 -2.76 -1.05 4.10
C LEU A 68 -1.31 -1.45 3.84
N GLN A 69 -1.11 -2.42 2.96
CA GLN A 69 0.20 -3.01 2.68
C GLN A 69 0.63 -2.76 1.24
N PHE A 70 1.89 -2.37 1.08
CA PHE A 70 2.46 -2.05 -0.21
C PHE A 70 3.85 -2.62 -0.41
N MET A 71 4.18 -2.93 -1.66
CA MET A 71 5.52 -3.34 -2.11
C MET A 71 5.97 -2.48 -3.29
N HIS A 72 7.16 -1.88 -3.17
CA HIS A 72 7.80 -1.13 -4.25
C HIS A 72 8.35 -2.08 -5.31
N SER A 73 7.97 -1.85 -6.57
CA SER A 73 8.36 -2.69 -7.71
C SER A 73 9.86 -2.75 -7.96
N LYS A 74 10.61 -1.73 -7.51
CA LYS A 74 12.06 -1.65 -7.66
C LYS A 74 12.76 -2.81 -6.94
N ILE A 75 12.34 -3.12 -5.72
CA ILE A 75 12.89 -4.25 -4.95
C ILE A 75 12.61 -5.59 -5.63
N LEU A 76 11.43 -5.74 -6.25
CA LEU A 76 11.08 -6.93 -7.03
C LEU A 76 11.93 -7.10 -8.30
N ARG A 77 12.61 -6.04 -8.78
CA ARG A 77 13.55 -6.15 -9.91
C ARG A 77 14.98 -6.45 -9.46
N GLU A 78 15.33 -5.98 -8.27
CA GLU A 78 16.71 -6.07 -7.74
C GLU A 78 16.98 -7.40 -7.04
N THR A 79 15.94 -8.09 -6.53
CA THR A 79 16.10 -9.35 -5.78
C THR A 79 15.31 -10.49 -6.41
N ALA A 80 16.00 -11.37 -7.13
CA ALA A 80 15.39 -12.48 -7.88
C ALA A 80 14.54 -13.41 -7.00
N ASP A 81 15.01 -13.72 -5.79
CA ASP A 81 14.30 -14.62 -4.88
C ASP A 81 12.93 -14.06 -4.47
N ILE A 82 12.87 -12.77 -4.11
CA ILE A 82 11.60 -12.10 -3.78
C ILE A 82 10.71 -12.03 -5.01
N GLN A 83 11.29 -11.74 -6.17
CA GLN A 83 10.56 -11.66 -7.41
C GLN A 83 9.83 -12.97 -7.71
N GLU A 84 10.52 -14.09 -7.56
CA GLU A 84 9.94 -15.42 -7.75
C GLU A 84 8.82 -15.69 -6.75
N VAL A 85 9.01 -15.37 -5.46
CA VAL A 85 7.98 -15.51 -4.42
C VAL A 85 6.76 -14.63 -4.71
N PHE A 86 6.98 -13.39 -5.12
CA PHE A 86 5.91 -12.46 -5.50
C PHE A 86 5.07 -13.02 -6.66
N TYR A 87 5.71 -13.53 -7.72
CA TYR A 87 4.99 -14.09 -8.86
C TYR A 87 4.25 -15.39 -8.52
N LYS A 88 4.85 -16.27 -7.71
CA LYS A 88 4.19 -17.50 -7.23
C LYS A 88 2.92 -17.18 -6.43
N LYS A 89 2.93 -16.09 -5.66
CA LYS A 89 1.80 -15.68 -4.81
C LYS A 89 0.91 -14.60 -5.42
N LEU A 90 1.17 -14.17 -6.65
CA LEU A 90 0.47 -13.04 -7.29
C LEU A 90 -1.06 -13.21 -7.29
N HIS A 91 -1.53 -14.41 -7.62
CA HIS A 91 -2.95 -14.75 -7.66
C HIS A 91 -3.60 -14.64 -6.27
N ARG A 92 -2.88 -15.05 -5.22
CA ARG A 92 -3.36 -15.03 -3.83
C ARG A 92 -3.53 -13.61 -3.33
N TYR A 93 -2.56 -12.76 -3.63
CA TYR A 93 -2.51 -11.38 -3.15
C TYR A 93 -3.40 -10.43 -3.94
N SER A 94 -3.68 -10.74 -5.22
CA SER A 94 -4.44 -9.88 -6.14
C SER A 94 -3.99 -8.42 -6.08
N PRO A 95 -2.70 -8.12 -6.29
CA PRO A 95 -2.17 -6.79 -6.04
C PRO A 95 -2.74 -5.77 -7.02
N VAL A 96 -3.10 -4.60 -6.49
CA VAL A 96 -3.53 -3.45 -7.28
C VAL A 96 -2.29 -2.61 -7.61
N PRO A 97 -1.95 -2.39 -8.90
CA PRO A 97 -0.83 -1.55 -9.27
C PRO A 97 -1.16 -0.07 -9.06
N GLY A 98 -0.19 0.68 -8.55
CA GLY A 98 -0.21 2.13 -8.45
C GLY A 98 1.18 2.70 -8.76
N GLN A 99 1.30 4.01 -8.61
CA GLN A 99 2.58 4.70 -8.79
C GLN A 99 3.26 4.90 -7.44
N SER A 100 4.58 4.77 -7.40
CA SER A 100 5.44 5.11 -6.27
C SER A 100 6.27 6.34 -6.61
N ARG A 101 6.42 7.27 -5.66
CA ARG A 101 7.12 8.54 -5.90
C ARG A 101 7.82 9.04 -4.63
N SER A 102 9.06 9.49 -4.75
CA SER A 102 9.69 10.33 -3.70
C SER A 102 9.35 11.80 -3.95
N LEU A 103 9.22 12.61 -2.90
CA LEU A 103 8.88 14.04 -3.04
C LEU A 103 9.91 14.80 -3.86
N ASN A 104 11.19 14.43 -3.74
CA ASN A 104 12.29 15.07 -4.46
C ASN A 104 12.56 14.43 -5.83
N GLN A 105 11.70 13.51 -6.28
CA GLN A 105 11.86 12.85 -7.56
C GLN A 105 11.37 13.74 -8.70
N GLU A 106 12.24 14.01 -9.67
CA GLU A 106 11.85 14.72 -10.89
C GLU A 106 10.71 13.99 -11.62
N PRO A 107 9.77 14.73 -12.23
CA PRO A 107 8.75 14.14 -13.08
C PRO A 107 9.38 13.31 -14.21
N VAL A 108 8.75 12.16 -14.49
CA VAL A 108 9.20 11.27 -15.56
C VAL A 108 9.16 12.01 -16.90
N LYS A 109 10.26 11.93 -17.65
CA LYS A 109 10.36 12.58 -18.95
C LYS A 109 9.35 11.97 -19.92
N LYS A 110 8.64 12.82 -20.65
CA LYS A 110 7.79 12.37 -21.76
C LYS A 110 8.70 11.83 -22.86
N ILE A 111 8.49 10.58 -23.28
CA ILE A 111 9.24 10.00 -24.39
C ILE A 111 8.87 10.71 -25.70
N THR A 112 9.87 11.27 -26.37
CA THR A 112 9.67 11.91 -27.68
C THR A 112 9.51 10.87 -28.79
N PRO A 113 8.88 11.21 -29.93
CA PRO A 113 8.80 10.32 -31.08
C PRO A 113 10.18 9.84 -31.58
N GLU A 114 11.21 10.69 -31.49
CA GLU A 114 12.60 10.39 -31.86
C GLU A 114 13.23 9.38 -30.90
N GLU A 115 13.04 9.56 -29.59
CA GLU A 115 13.50 8.61 -28.57
C GLU A 115 12.78 7.27 -28.69
N MET A 116 11.47 7.28 -28.98
CA MET A 116 10.69 6.06 -29.22
C MET A 116 11.21 5.30 -30.46
N LYS A 117 11.54 6.02 -31.54
CA LYS A 117 12.17 5.42 -32.74
C LYS A 117 13.55 4.84 -32.42
N THR A 118 14.33 5.55 -31.61
CA THR A 118 15.66 5.10 -31.17
C THR A 118 15.57 3.86 -30.30
N PHE A 119 14.62 3.85 -29.36
CA PHE A 119 14.30 2.71 -28.52
C PHE A 119 13.90 1.49 -29.36
N ALA A 120 12.97 1.66 -30.31
CA ALA A 120 12.52 0.59 -31.20
C ALA A 120 13.64 0.01 -32.09
N ARG A 121 14.66 0.83 -32.42
CA ARG A 121 15.84 0.40 -33.19
C ARG A 121 16.90 -0.28 -32.33
N SER A 122 17.01 0.09 -31.06
CA SER A 122 17.92 -0.53 -30.09
C SER A 122 17.36 -1.85 -29.58
N ARG A 123 17.49 -2.91 -30.41
CA ARG A 123 17.00 -4.26 -30.06
C ARG A 123 17.68 -4.90 -28.86
N LYS A 124 18.85 -4.40 -28.44
CA LYS A 124 19.73 -5.20 -27.57
C LYS A 124 19.80 -4.84 -26.11
N ASN A 125 19.37 -3.66 -25.62
CA ASN A 125 19.37 -3.33 -24.17
C ASN A 125 18.73 -1.96 -23.83
N ALA A 126 17.83 -1.42 -24.65
CA ALA A 126 17.22 -0.15 -24.27
C ALA A 126 16.31 -0.37 -23.06
N SER A 127 16.65 0.26 -21.93
CA SER A 127 15.78 0.28 -20.74
C SER A 127 14.73 1.37 -20.89
N LEU A 128 13.48 1.03 -20.57
CA LEU A 128 12.38 2.00 -20.45
C LEU A 128 12.36 2.69 -19.08
N ASP A 129 13.23 2.30 -18.14
CA ASP A 129 13.22 2.79 -16.77
C ASP A 129 13.20 4.33 -16.66
N PRO A 130 13.95 5.11 -17.47
CA PRO A 130 13.90 6.57 -17.41
C PRO A 130 12.53 7.18 -17.79
N PHE A 131 11.71 6.41 -18.51
CA PHE A 131 10.41 6.81 -19.04
C PHE A 131 9.24 6.15 -18.31
N VAL A 132 9.52 5.28 -17.34
CA VAL A 132 8.50 4.54 -16.59
C VAL A 132 8.55 5.00 -15.15
N ALA A 133 7.43 5.57 -14.69
CA ALA A 133 7.27 5.88 -13.28
C ALA A 133 7.45 4.64 -12.42
N GLU A 134 8.09 4.80 -11.28
CA GLU A 134 8.24 3.72 -10.34
C GLU A 134 6.85 3.22 -9.90
N ARG A 135 6.68 1.91 -9.83
CA ARG A 135 5.41 1.29 -9.49
C ARG A 135 5.43 0.79 -8.05
N ALA A 136 4.26 0.78 -7.44
CA ALA A 136 4.00 0.06 -6.20
C ALA A 136 2.80 -0.88 -6.41
N PHE A 137 2.75 -1.92 -5.61
CA PHE A 137 1.65 -2.88 -5.56
C PHE A 137 0.99 -2.77 -4.20
N ARG A 138 -0.32 -2.53 -4.16
CA ARG A 138 -1.14 -2.61 -2.94
C ARG A 138 -1.73 -4.00 -2.82
N PHE A 139 -1.62 -4.58 -1.63
CA PHE A 139 -2.14 -5.91 -1.32
C PHE A 139 -3.46 -5.76 -0.56
N ARG A 140 -4.53 -6.36 -1.07
CA ARG A 140 -5.88 -6.27 -0.46
C ARG A 140 -6.18 -7.42 0.50
N ARG A 141 -5.50 -8.55 0.31
CA ARG A 141 -5.65 -9.74 1.14
C ARG A 141 -4.31 -10.00 1.80
N ASP A 142 -4.34 -10.03 3.13
CA ASP A 142 -3.25 -10.56 3.94
C ASP A 142 -3.79 -11.80 4.64
N ASP A 143 -3.27 -12.97 4.28
CA ASP A 143 -3.49 -14.20 5.04
C ASP A 143 -2.59 -14.28 6.29
N GLY A 144 -1.93 -13.18 6.65
CA GLY A 144 -1.00 -13.06 7.77
C GLY A 144 0.45 -13.34 7.39
N ASP A 145 0.74 -13.63 6.12
CA ASP A 145 2.09 -13.98 5.67
C ASP A 145 2.82 -12.83 4.96
N PHE A 146 2.14 -11.73 4.59
CA PHE A 146 2.74 -10.68 3.76
C PHE A 146 3.99 -10.09 4.43
N THR A 147 3.84 -9.64 5.68
CA THR A 147 4.93 -9.06 6.46
C THR A 147 6.06 -10.06 6.63
N LYS A 148 5.76 -11.32 6.94
CA LYS A 148 6.77 -12.38 7.11
C LYS A 148 7.58 -12.64 5.83
N VAL A 149 6.96 -12.46 4.67
CA VAL A 149 7.56 -12.77 3.36
C VAL A 149 8.37 -11.61 2.82
N PHE A 150 7.88 -10.37 2.95
CA PHE A 150 8.45 -9.21 2.26
C PHE A 150 9.20 -8.23 3.16
N MET A 151 9.14 -8.40 4.49
CA MET A 151 9.88 -7.56 5.41
C MET A 151 11.38 -7.88 5.39
N GLY A 152 12.19 -6.83 5.59
CA GLY A 152 13.64 -6.87 5.63
C GLY A 152 14.31 -6.64 4.29
N TYR A 153 13.57 -6.30 3.23
CA TYR A 153 14.11 -6.19 1.87
C TYR A 153 14.22 -4.75 1.33
N GLY A 154 13.75 -3.74 2.08
CA GLY A 154 13.90 -2.33 1.71
C GLY A 154 12.78 -1.79 0.82
N GLY A 155 11.68 -2.54 0.67
CA GLY A 155 10.65 -2.29 -0.33
C GLY A 155 9.24 -2.22 0.22
N MET A 156 9.07 -2.51 1.50
CA MET A 156 7.76 -2.56 2.12
C MET A 156 7.33 -1.17 2.62
N THR A 157 6.05 -0.86 2.46
CA THR A 157 5.42 0.30 3.11
C THR A 157 4.09 -0.16 3.70
N LEU A 158 3.87 0.16 4.98
CA LEU A 158 2.61 -0.06 5.68
C LEU A 158 2.01 1.30 6.00
N LEU A 159 0.74 1.49 5.68
CA LEU A 159 -0.03 2.65 6.11
C LEU A 159 -1.12 2.18 7.04
N PHE A 160 -1.40 2.92 8.11
CA PHE A 160 -2.60 2.70 8.90
C PHE A 160 -3.54 3.88 8.68
N CYS A 161 -4.78 3.59 8.34
CA CYS A 161 -5.80 4.58 8.01
C CYS A 161 -7.01 4.37 8.93
N GLY A 162 -7.64 5.45 9.41
CA GLY A 162 -8.89 5.33 10.15
C GLY A 162 -10.04 4.91 9.24
N ASN A 163 -11.12 4.35 9.83
CA ASN A 163 -12.33 3.85 9.14
C ASN A 163 -12.99 4.83 8.16
N SER A 164 -12.62 6.13 8.18
CA SER A 164 -12.92 7.08 7.10
C SER A 164 -12.24 6.74 5.76
N SER A 165 -11.39 5.71 5.70
CA SER A 165 -10.77 5.29 4.45
C SER A 165 -11.74 4.55 3.52
N GLU A 166 -12.89 4.14 4.03
CA GLU A 166 -13.90 3.37 3.31
C GLU A 166 -15.26 4.03 3.47
N GLU A 167 -15.64 4.90 2.53
CA GLU A 167 -17.04 5.27 2.42
C GLU A 167 -17.81 4.08 1.83
N LEU A 168 -18.90 3.70 2.49
CA LEU A 168 -19.91 2.85 1.87
C LEU A 168 -20.45 3.65 0.67
N PHE A 169 -20.63 3.02 -0.49
CA PHE A 169 -21.39 3.66 -1.56
C PHE A 169 -22.71 4.17 -0.95
N PRO A 170 -23.09 5.45 -1.10
CA PRO A 170 -24.50 5.78 -1.01
C PRO A 170 -25.17 4.83 -2.00
N SER A 171 -26.20 4.10 -1.55
CA SER A 171 -26.96 3.22 -2.43
C SER A 171 -27.19 3.99 -3.73
N PRO A 172 -26.77 3.48 -4.91
CA PRO A 172 -26.89 4.23 -6.14
C PRO A 172 -28.30 4.80 -6.20
N PRO A 173 -28.47 6.10 -6.51
CA PRO A 173 -29.79 6.73 -6.49
C PRO A 173 -30.72 5.78 -7.22
N GLN A 174 -31.82 5.38 -6.56
CA GLN A 174 -32.74 4.38 -7.12
C GLN A 174 -33.14 4.85 -8.51
N LEU A 175 -32.45 4.33 -9.53
CA LEU A 175 -32.70 4.71 -10.91
C LEU A 175 -34.14 4.29 -11.14
N ALA A 176 -34.98 5.26 -11.52
CA ALA A 176 -36.38 5.01 -11.86
C ALA A 176 -36.43 3.75 -12.72
N THR A 177 -37.25 2.78 -12.30
CA THR A 177 -37.32 1.41 -12.81
C THR A 177 -36.98 1.36 -14.30
N ILE A 178 -35.71 1.06 -14.64
CA ILE A 178 -35.31 0.97 -16.03
C ILE A 178 -35.91 -0.34 -16.52
N GLN A 179 -37.04 -0.26 -17.24
CA GLN A 179 -37.62 -1.42 -17.87
C GLN A 179 -36.56 -2.03 -18.78
N LYS A 180 -36.24 -3.32 -18.58
CA LYS A 180 -35.33 -4.06 -19.46
C LYS A 180 -35.81 -3.85 -20.90
N PRO A 181 -34.97 -3.35 -21.81
CA PRO A 181 -35.39 -3.15 -23.20
C PRO A 181 -35.84 -4.51 -23.76
N PRO A 182 -37.00 -4.60 -24.43
CA PRO A 182 -37.51 -5.87 -24.90
C PRO A 182 -36.51 -6.53 -25.85
N MET A 183 -36.15 -7.79 -25.59
CA MET A 183 -35.22 -8.51 -26.44
C MET A 183 -35.74 -8.60 -27.88
N PRO A 184 -34.96 -8.13 -28.89
CA PRO A 184 -35.29 -8.27 -30.30
C PRO A 184 -35.56 -9.73 -30.68
N LYS A 185 -36.60 -9.98 -31.47
CA LYS A 185 -37.06 -11.35 -31.82
C LYS A 185 -35.97 -12.22 -32.45
N PHE A 186 -35.02 -11.63 -33.19
CA PHE A 186 -33.93 -12.37 -33.82
C PHE A 186 -32.89 -12.88 -32.82
N LEU A 187 -32.74 -12.21 -31.66
CA LEU A 187 -31.84 -12.63 -30.58
C LEU A 187 -32.42 -13.76 -29.72
N ARG A 188 -33.75 -13.92 -29.70
CA ARG A 188 -34.44 -14.99 -28.95
C ARG A 188 -34.11 -16.40 -29.44
N LYS A 189 -33.56 -16.54 -30.64
CA LYS A 189 -33.12 -17.83 -31.19
C LYS A 189 -31.81 -18.33 -30.55
N TYR A 190 -31.09 -17.45 -29.86
CA TYR A 190 -29.82 -17.78 -29.20
C TYR A 190 -30.07 -17.90 -27.70
N SER A 191 -30.19 -19.14 -27.21
CA SER A 191 -30.43 -19.45 -25.78
C SER A 191 -29.42 -18.76 -24.85
N MET A 192 -28.17 -18.61 -25.30
CA MET A 192 -27.13 -17.88 -24.57
C MET A 192 -27.47 -16.39 -24.40
N MET A 193 -27.97 -15.72 -25.45
CA MET A 193 -28.34 -14.31 -25.38
C MET A 193 -29.57 -14.08 -24.49
N GLU A 194 -30.54 -14.99 -24.55
CA GLU A 194 -31.70 -15.00 -23.66
C GLU A 194 -31.27 -15.13 -22.19
N THR A 195 -30.33 -16.03 -21.91
CA THR A 195 -29.76 -16.20 -20.56
C THR A 195 -29.00 -14.95 -20.11
N MET A 196 -28.17 -14.36 -20.98
CA MET A 196 -27.43 -13.12 -20.67
C MET A 196 -28.37 -11.94 -20.37
N HIS A 197 -29.49 -11.82 -21.10
CA HIS A 197 -30.46 -10.75 -20.89
C HIS A 197 -31.31 -10.94 -19.62
N ASN A 198 -31.65 -12.19 -19.31
CA ASN A 198 -32.41 -12.53 -18.11
C ASN A 198 -31.55 -12.35 -16.85
N ASP A 199 -30.27 -12.74 -16.91
CA ASP A 199 -29.31 -12.63 -15.81
C ASP A 199 -28.75 -11.22 -15.60
N PHE A 200 -28.84 -10.33 -16.60
CA PHE A 200 -28.40 -8.95 -16.46
C PHE A 200 -29.33 -8.19 -15.51
N ASP A 201 -28.82 -7.79 -14.35
CA ASP A 201 -29.51 -6.91 -13.42
C ASP A 201 -28.93 -5.48 -13.55
N PRO A 202 -29.67 -4.53 -14.14
CA PRO A 202 -29.20 -3.15 -14.29
C PRO A 202 -28.95 -2.46 -12.93
N HIS A 203 -29.52 -2.96 -11.83
CA HIS A 203 -29.31 -2.42 -10.49
C HIS A 203 -28.11 -3.03 -9.76
N ALA A 204 -27.52 -4.10 -10.32
CA ALA A 204 -26.33 -4.75 -9.77
C ALA A 204 -25.30 -5.01 -10.89
N PRO A 205 -24.75 -3.96 -11.54
CA PRO A 205 -23.84 -4.11 -12.69
C PRO A 205 -22.52 -4.83 -12.35
N GLY A 206 -22.16 -4.92 -11.07
CA GLY A 206 -21.02 -5.70 -10.59
C GLY A 206 -21.33 -7.18 -10.35
N ARG A 207 -22.61 -7.59 -10.41
CA ARG A 207 -23.01 -8.97 -10.14
C ARG A 207 -22.73 -9.82 -11.36
N MET A 208 -21.86 -10.82 -11.17
CA MET A 208 -21.50 -11.73 -12.24
C MET A 208 -22.73 -12.57 -12.65
N PRO A 209 -23.05 -12.71 -13.94
CA PRO A 209 -24.21 -13.47 -14.41
C PRO A 209 -24.20 -14.91 -13.88
N ALA A 210 -25.38 -15.48 -13.62
CA ALA A 210 -25.50 -16.80 -13.01
C ALA A 210 -24.86 -17.88 -13.89
N TRP A 211 -25.07 -17.82 -15.21
CA TRP A 211 -24.43 -18.75 -16.15
C TRP A 211 -22.89 -18.72 -16.07
N LEU A 212 -22.30 -17.54 -15.87
CA LEU A 212 -20.86 -17.38 -15.74
C LEU A 212 -20.37 -17.88 -14.38
N ARG A 213 -21.14 -17.63 -13.29
CA ARG A 213 -20.87 -18.20 -11.96
C ARG A 213 -20.87 -19.73 -11.97
N THR A 214 -21.81 -20.35 -12.68
CA THR A 214 -21.92 -21.81 -12.78
C THR A 214 -21.00 -22.42 -13.83
N HIS A 215 -20.27 -21.61 -14.62
CA HIS A 215 -19.41 -22.12 -15.67
C HIS A 215 -18.28 -22.98 -15.08
N PRO A 216 -17.98 -24.18 -15.62
CA PRO A 216 -16.96 -25.08 -15.06
C PRO A 216 -15.60 -24.41 -14.85
N SER A 217 -15.16 -23.55 -15.79
CA SER A 217 -13.90 -22.80 -15.64
C SER A 217 -13.95 -21.79 -14.49
N MET A 218 -15.09 -21.17 -14.22
CA MET A 218 -15.24 -20.23 -13.10
C MET A 218 -15.36 -20.96 -11.77
N GLN A 219 -15.99 -22.14 -11.75
CA GLN A 219 -16.03 -23.03 -10.59
C GLN A 219 -14.63 -23.57 -10.25
N ARG A 220 -13.80 -23.87 -11.26
CA ARG A 220 -12.38 -24.19 -11.05
C ARG A 220 -11.63 -22.99 -10.49
N LEU A 221 -11.79 -21.79 -11.03
CA LEU A 221 -11.18 -20.58 -10.47
C LEU A 221 -11.61 -20.32 -9.01
N LYS A 222 -12.90 -20.53 -8.68
CA LYS A 222 -13.41 -20.45 -7.30
C LYS A 222 -12.73 -21.45 -6.38
N THR A 223 -12.59 -22.70 -6.83
CA THR A 223 -12.06 -23.81 -6.02
C THR A 223 -10.52 -23.77 -5.89
N GLU A 224 -9.82 -23.41 -6.97
CA GLU A 224 -8.36 -23.43 -7.06
C GLU A 224 -7.73 -22.13 -6.53
N LEU A 225 -8.40 -20.98 -6.69
CA LEU A 225 -7.87 -19.67 -6.27
C LEU A 225 -8.50 -19.13 -4.98
N GLY A 226 -9.50 -19.82 -4.40
CA GLY A 226 -10.18 -19.37 -3.18
C GLY A 226 -10.83 -17.98 -3.32
N VAL A 227 -11.22 -17.60 -4.53
CA VAL A 227 -11.91 -16.33 -4.79
C VAL A 227 -13.39 -16.54 -4.49
N ASP A 228 -13.90 -15.90 -3.44
CA ASP A 228 -15.32 -15.94 -3.12
C ASP A 228 -16.13 -15.02 -4.06
N ILE A 229 -16.46 -15.58 -5.23
CA ILE A 229 -17.20 -14.90 -6.31
C ILE A 229 -18.68 -14.68 -5.94
N ASP A 230 -19.18 -15.34 -4.89
CA ASP A 230 -20.58 -15.30 -4.47
C ASP A 230 -20.83 -14.33 -3.29
N SER A 231 -19.86 -13.49 -2.92
CA SER A 231 -20.05 -12.48 -1.87
C SER A 231 -20.93 -11.31 -2.34
N ASP A 232 -22.21 -11.60 -2.61
CA ASP A 232 -23.30 -10.63 -2.86
C ASP A 232 -23.52 -9.65 -1.67
N ASN A 233 -22.79 -9.83 -0.55
CA ASN A 233 -22.84 -8.98 0.65
C ASN A 233 -21.65 -8.02 0.82
N ALA A 234 -20.66 -8.05 -0.08
CA ALA A 234 -19.60 -7.05 -0.05
C ALA A 234 -20.14 -5.76 -0.67
N VAL A 235 -20.74 -4.89 0.17
CA VAL A 235 -20.97 -3.49 -0.22
C VAL A 235 -19.63 -2.99 -0.77
N PRO A 236 -19.57 -2.52 -2.03
CA PRO A 236 -18.32 -2.02 -2.58
C PRO A 236 -17.84 -0.92 -1.64
N ARG A 237 -16.68 -1.13 -1.01
CA ARG A 237 -16.05 -0.13 -0.16
C ARG A 237 -15.29 0.81 -1.09
N VAL A 238 -15.60 2.11 -1.02
CA VAL A 238 -14.87 3.11 -1.80
C VAL A 238 -13.48 3.24 -1.20
N ASP A 239 -12.47 2.89 -1.98
CA ASP A 239 -11.07 3.06 -1.61
C ASP A 239 -10.72 4.56 -1.57
N THR A 240 -10.95 5.23 -0.45
CA THR A 240 -10.67 6.68 -0.36
C THR A 240 -9.16 6.96 -0.31
N PHE A 241 -8.33 5.99 0.07
CA PHE A 241 -6.87 6.15 0.02
C PHE A 241 -6.42 6.44 -1.41
N GLY A 242 -6.95 5.72 -2.40
CA GLY A 242 -6.63 5.94 -3.81
C GLY A 242 -6.87 7.38 -4.24
N THR A 243 -8.05 7.93 -3.92
CA THR A 243 -8.41 9.32 -4.24
C THR A 243 -7.56 10.33 -3.48
N LYS A 244 -7.49 10.21 -2.14
CA LYS A 244 -6.75 11.15 -1.29
C LYS A 244 -5.27 11.18 -1.61
N SER A 245 -4.67 10.01 -1.87
CA SER A 245 -3.25 9.93 -2.21
C SER A 245 -2.93 10.57 -3.56
N LYS A 246 -3.83 10.47 -4.55
CA LYS A 246 -3.70 11.19 -5.83
C LYS A 246 -3.87 12.70 -5.67
N GLU A 247 -4.75 13.13 -4.79
CA GLU A 247 -4.95 14.56 -4.51
C GLU A 247 -3.70 15.17 -3.85
N VAL A 248 -3.20 14.53 -2.79
CA VAL A 248 -2.09 15.07 -1.97
C VAL A 248 -0.73 14.86 -2.63
N PHE A 249 -0.46 13.69 -3.19
CA PHE A 249 0.86 13.34 -3.74
C PHE A 249 0.92 13.35 -5.27
N GLY A 250 -0.20 13.63 -5.94
CA GLY A 250 -0.32 13.56 -7.38
C GLY A 250 -0.23 14.87 -8.14
N GLU A 251 -0.23 16.02 -7.46
CA GLU A 251 -0.28 17.35 -8.10
C GLU A 251 0.73 17.50 -9.24
N GLU A 252 1.99 17.15 -8.97
CA GLU A 252 3.09 17.28 -9.94
C GLU A 252 3.00 16.30 -11.12
N VAL A 253 2.15 15.27 -11.03
CA VAL A 253 1.97 14.23 -12.05
C VAL A 253 0.56 14.19 -12.64
N LYS A 254 -0.33 15.12 -12.29
CA LYS A 254 -1.68 15.22 -12.85
C LYS A 254 -1.68 15.28 -14.38
N GLY A 255 -0.67 15.92 -14.98
CA GLY A 255 -0.50 16.01 -16.43
C GLY A 255 0.19 14.81 -17.10
N ALA A 256 0.54 13.77 -16.35
CA ALA A 256 1.21 12.58 -16.89
C ALA A 256 0.22 11.65 -17.58
N VAL A 257 0.68 10.98 -18.64
CA VAL A 257 -0.14 9.99 -19.36
C VAL A 257 -0.51 8.85 -18.42
N GLY A 258 -1.80 8.56 -18.31
CA GLY A 258 -2.32 7.49 -17.47
C GLY A 258 -2.57 7.87 -16.01
N PHE A 259 -2.35 9.14 -15.60
CA PHE A 259 -2.63 9.59 -14.23
C PHE A 259 -4.07 9.28 -13.79
N GLU A 260 -5.06 9.53 -14.66
CA GLU A 260 -6.46 9.23 -14.39
C GLU A 260 -6.70 7.73 -14.14
N GLY A 261 -5.97 6.86 -14.84
CA GLY A 261 -6.05 5.40 -14.70
C GLY A 261 -5.27 4.85 -13.50
N LEU A 262 -4.49 5.66 -12.78
CA LEU A 262 -3.80 5.22 -11.57
C LEU A 262 -4.82 4.98 -10.45
N ALA A 263 -4.68 3.84 -9.78
CA ALA A 263 -5.48 3.51 -8.61
C ALA A 263 -5.09 4.34 -7.38
N PHE A 264 -3.79 4.62 -7.21
CA PHE A 264 -3.24 5.39 -6.08
C PHE A 264 -1.83 5.91 -6.39
N ILE A 265 -1.34 6.81 -5.53
CA ILE A 265 0.06 7.23 -5.49
C ILE A 265 0.63 6.95 -4.09
N LEU A 266 1.65 6.11 -4.02
CA LEU A 266 2.32 5.78 -2.77
C LEU A 266 3.57 6.66 -2.59
N PRO A 267 3.60 7.54 -1.58
CA PRO A 267 4.78 8.35 -1.32
C PRO A 267 5.90 7.51 -0.68
N ARG A 268 7.14 7.80 -1.08
CA ARG A 268 8.39 7.29 -0.48
C ARG A 268 8.99 8.38 0.37
N LEU A 269 8.38 8.59 1.53
CA LEU A 269 8.82 9.58 2.50
C LEU A 269 10.02 9.01 3.28
N THR A 270 11.01 9.88 3.49
CA THR A 270 12.20 9.66 4.31
C THR A 270 12.10 10.46 5.60
N THR A 271 12.99 10.24 6.55
CA THR A 271 13.07 11.08 7.76
C THR A 271 13.30 12.54 7.39
N GLN A 272 14.14 12.79 6.37
CA GLN A 272 14.43 14.13 5.88
C GLN A 272 13.17 14.83 5.32
N ASP A 273 12.29 14.10 4.63
CA ASP A 273 11.05 14.68 4.11
C ASP A 273 10.16 15.21 5.24
N PHE A 274 9.99 14.45 6.32
CA PHE A 274 9.22 14.90 7.49
C PHE A 274 9.84 16.10 8.23
N LEU A 275 11.17 16.18 8.25
CA LEU A 275 11.90 17.23 8.98
C LEU A 275 12.09 18.53 8.17
N SER A 276 12.07 18.45 6.84
CA SER A 276 12.34 19.57 5.95
C SER A 276 11.09 20.28 5.45
N GLN A 277 9.94 19.61 5.47
CA GLN A 277 8.68 20.17 5.00
C GLN A 277 7.99 21.02 6.06
N LEU A 278 7.14 21.95 5.61
CA LEU A 278 6.33 22.74 6.51
C LEU A 278 5.32 21.85 7.23
N GLU A 279 5.04 22.17 8.50
CA GLU A 279 4.12 21.41 9.32
C GLU A 279 2.73 21.28 8.69
N GLU A 280 2.26 22.33 8.02
CA GLU A 280 0.98 22.33 7.30
C GLU A 280 0.95 21.31 6.16
N ASP A 281 2.07 21.10 5.46
CA ASP A 281 2.15 20.14 4.37
C ASP A 281 2.24 18.71 4.92
N VAL A 282 2.99 18.49 6.00
CA VAL A 282 3.02 17.20 6.71
C VAL A 282 1.63 16.84 7.25
N ARG A 283 0.85 17.80 7.74
CA ARG A 283 -0.54 17.57 8.16
C ARG A 283 -1.43 17.08 7.02
N LYS A 284 -1.28 17.63 5.80
CA LYS A 284 -2.01 17.13 4.61
C LYS A 284 -1.66 15.68 4.30
N TRP A 285 -0.43 15.24 4.56
CA TRP A 285 -0.07 13.82 4.40
C TRP A 285 -0.84 12.96 5.39
N PHE A 286 -1.01 13.43 6.62
CA PHE A 286 -1.77 12.73 7.65
C PHE A 286 -3.30 12.73 7.42
N ASP A 287 -3.80 13.47 6.44
CA ASP A 287 -5.18 13.34 5.94
C ASP A 287 -5.36 12.09 5.04
N VAL A 288 -4.25 11.58 4.49
CA VAL A 288 -4.20 10.35 3.67
C VAL A 288 -4.01 9.10 4.53
N PHE A 289 -3.16 9.17 5.56
CA PHE A 289 -2.87 8.07 6.48
C PHE A 289 -2.63 8.58 7.90
N ASP A 290 -2.93 7.77 8.91
CA ASP A 290 -2.70 8.12 10.32
C ASP A 290 -1.27 7.76 10.77
N ILE A 291 -0.78 6.62 10.30
CA ILE A 291 0.55 6.09 10.57
C ILE A 291 1.18 5.66 9.25
N TYR A 292 2.43 6.09 9.04
CA TYR A 292 3.28 5.74 7.92
C TYR A 292 4.45 4.92 8.42
N ILE A 293 4.67 3.75 7.84
CA ILE A 293 5.81 2.89 8.12
C ILE A 293 6.45 2.50 6.81
N ARG A 294 7.74 2.76 6.65
CA ARG A 294 8.46 2.39 5.44
C ARG A 294 9.82 1.79 5.77
N GLU A 295 10.16 0.74 5.05
CA GLU A 295 11.55 0.34 4.86
C GLU A 295 12.22 1.34 3.94
N SER A 296 13.11 2.17 4.49
CA SER A 296 13.76 3.27 3.81
C SER A 296 15.25 2.97 3.65
N PRO A 297 15.68 2.46 2.47
CA PRO A 297 17.09 2.32 2.16
C PRO A 297 17.85 3.64 2.27
N GLU A 298 17.20 4.77 1.99
CA GLU A 298 17.79 6.11 2.08
C GLU A 298 18.10 6.52 3.53
N ASP A 299 17.26 6.09 4.49
CA ASP A 299 17.48 6.31 5.92
C ASP A 299 18.23 5.15 6.60
N GLU A 300 18.72 4.17 5.84
CA GLU A 300 19.36 2.95 6.34
C GLU A 300 18.54 2.24 7.45
N GLY A 301 17.21 2.20 7.30
CA GLY A 301 16.35 1.62 8.33
C GLY A 301 14.86 1.78 8.09
N PHE A 302 14.09 1.65 9.16
CA PHE A 302 12.64 1.89 9.14
C PHE A 302 12.35 3.33 9.55
N VAL A 303 11.47 3.98 8.81
CA VAL A 303 10.88 5.28 9.17
C VAL A 303 9.45 5.03 9.61
N ILE A 304 9.10 5.54 10.79
CA ILE A 304 7.75 5.48 11.34
C ILE A 304 7.30 6.89 11.68
N ALA A 305 6.29 7.40 10.98
CA ALA A 305 5.67 8.69 11.25
C ALA A 305 4.20 8.50 11.61
N SER A 306 3.70 9.26 12.57
CA SER A 306 2.33 9.08 13.08
C SER A 306 1.77 10.40 13.58
N LYS A 307 0.51 10.68 13.25
CA LYS A 307 -0.22 11.82 13.85
C LYS A 307 -0.58 11.58 15.32
N HIS A 308 -0.47 10.33 15.79
CA HIS A 308 -0.70 9.90 17.17
C HIS A 308 0.62 9.74 17.95
N ASP A 309 0.57 9.81 19.28
CA ASP A 309 1.69 9.41 20.14
C ASP A 309 1.79 7.87 20.20
N LEU A 310 2.84 7.33 19.56
CA LEU A 310 3.07 5.89 19.51
C LEU A 310 3.91 5.36 20.68
N ARG A 311 4.49 6.24 21.51
CA ARG A 311 5.39 5.83 22.61
C ARG A 311 4.72 4.83 23.57
N PRO A 312 3.45 5.01 24.01
CA PRO A 312 2.78 4.03 24.86
C PRO A 312 2.61 2.66 24.19
N ILE A 313 2.30 2.65 22.89
CA ILE A 313 2.11 1.41 22.12
C ILE A 313 3.45 0.68 21.94
N PHE A 314 4.52 1.40 21.61
CA PHE A 314 5.85 0.79 21.51
C PHE A 314 6.30 0.21 22.84
N ARG A 315 6.11 0.92 23.95
CA ARG A 315 6.47 0.41 25.28
C ARG A 315 5.74 -0.90 25.57
N GLU A 316 4.42 -0.93 25.39
CA GLU A 316 3.62 -2.15 25.61
C GLU A 316 4.12 -3.31 24.75
N VAL A 317 4.30 -3.10 23.45
CA VAL A 317 4.73 -4.16 22.53
C VAL A 317 6.13 -4.66 22.89
N LEU A 318 7.07 -3.76 23.15
CA LEU A 318 8.46 -4.12 23.49
C LEU A 318 8.54 -4.83 24.84
N GLU A 319 7.76 -4.41 25.84
CA GLU A 319 7.70 -5.08 27.15
C GLU A 319 7.20 -6.52 27.00
N THR A 320 6.08 -6.74 26.32
CA THR A 320 5.56 -8.11 26.09
C THR A 320 6.54 -8.98 25.30
N MET A 321 7.26 -8.41 24.34
CA MET A 321 8.29 -9.15 23.58
C MET A 321 9.46 -9.56 24.47
N ARG A 322 9.91 -8.68 25.38
CA ARG A 322 10.98 -8.99 26.33
C ARG A 322 10.56 -10.07 27.32
N GLU A 323 9.32 -10.02 27.80
CA GLU A 323 8.74 -11.06 28.68
C GLU A 323 8.71 -12.43 28.01
N ASP A 324 8.42 -12.47 26.71
CA ASP A 324 8.45 -13.70 25.90
C ASP A 324 9.86 -14.13 25.46
N GLY A 325 10.91 -13.43 25.90
CA GLY A 325 12.31 -13.76 25.63
C GLY A 325 12.84 -13.28 24.27
N TYR A 326 12.10 -12.43 23.55
CA TYR A 326 12.61 -11.80 22.33
C TYR A 326 13.59 -10.67 22.69
N VAL A 327 14.85 -10.84 22.27
CA VAL A 327 15.90 -9.83 22.44
C VAL A 327 16.21 -9.21 21.08
N TYR A 328 16.17 -7.88 21.01
CA TYR A 328 16.64 -7.18 19.81
C TYR A 328 18.16 -7.22 19.77
N TRP A 329 18.72 -7.64 18.63
CA TRP A 329 20.16 -7.65 18.43
C TRP A 329 20.61 -6.33 17.82
N GLU A 330 21.46 -5.58 18.54
CA GLU A 330 21.92 -4.26 18.11
C GLU A 330 23.15 -4.27 17.18
N GLY A 331 23.77 -5.43 16.95
CA GLY A 331 25.02 -5.49 16.20
C GLY A 331 26.24 -5.55 17.09
#